data_AF-A0A7X7YC21-F1
#
_entry.id   AF-A0A7X7YC21-F1
#
_cell.length_a   1.000
_cell.length_b   1.000
_cell.length_c   1.000
_cell.angle_alpha   90.00
_cell.angle_beta   90.00
_cell.angle_gamma   90.00
#
_symmetry.space_group_name_H-M   'P 1'
#
loop_
_entity.id
_entity.type
_entity.pdbx_description
1 polymer ?
#
loop_
_entity_poly.entity_id
_entity_poly.type
_entity_poly.pdbx_seq_one_letter_code
_entity_poly.pdbx_strand_id
1 'polypeptide(L)' 'MAKPDTSKVIPSLARQALKLAGGDRKAAYSRYIQLYFRQTGRFAPGCDNRDLQAFYDSKEVEHDA' A
#
# COMPACT_ATOMS: atom_id res chain seq x y z
N MET A 1 -20.24 4.47 4.64
CA MET A 1 -18.97 4.29 3.89
C MET A 1 -17.88 4.03 4.91
N ALA A 2 -17.23 2.86 4.87
CA ALA A 2 -16.10 2.59 5.76
C ALA A 2 -14.95 3.55 5.43
N LYS A 3 -14.39 4.21 6.45
CA LYS A 3 -13.19 5.03 6.31
C LYS A 3 -12.02 4.12 5.93
N PRO A 4 -11.11 4.57 5.04
CA PRO A 4 -9.90 3.81 4.76
C PRO A 4 -9.10 3.64 6.06
N ASP A 5 -8.68 2.41 6.34
CA ASP A 5 -7.94 2.02 7.52
C ASP A 5 -6.49 1.70 7.13
N THR A 6 -5.65 2.72 7.22
CA THR A 6 -4.22 2.63 6.89
C THR A 6 -3.45 1.75 7.88
N SER A 7 -4.02 1.41 9.04
CA SER A 7 -3.40 0.49 10.02
C SER A 7 -3.32 -0.95 9.50
N LYS A 8 -4.17 -1.32 8.53
CA LYS A 8 -4.09 -2.63 7.83
C LYS A 8 -3.03 -2.66 6.74
N VAL A 9 -2.52 -1.50 6.34
CA VAL A 9 -1.44 -1.40 5.35
C VAL A 9 -0.12 -1.67 6.05
N ILE A 10 0.69 -2.55 5.49
CA ILE A 10 2.05 -2.78 5.95
C ILE A 10 2.96 -1.71 5.32
N PRO A 11 3.46 -0.72 6.08
CA PRO A 11 4.18 0.44 5.53
C PRO A 11 5.44 0.06 4.74
N SER A 12 6.13 -0.99 5.18
CA SER A 12 7.35 -1.48 4.53
C SER A 12 7.06 -2.06 3.15
N LEU A 13 6.01 -2.87 3.02
CA LEU A 13 5.58 -3.44 1.74
C LEU A 13 5.00 -2.38 0.82
N ALA A 14 4.22 -1.44 1.35
CA ALA A 14 3.66 -0.33 0.57
C ALA A 14 4.77 0.52 -0.07
N ARG A 15 5.74 0.98 0.73
CA ARG A 15 6.89 1.75 0.22
C ARG A 15 7.71 0.97 -0.81
N GLN A 16 7.94 -0.31 -0.57
CA GLN A 16 8.67 -1.16 -1.52
C GLN A 16 7.90 -1.35 -2.82
N ALA A 17 6.60 -1.58 -2.74
CA ALA A 17 5.72 -1.71 -3.89
C ALA A 17 5.65 -0.43 -4.72
N LEU A 18 5.55 0.74 -4.06
CA LEU A 18 5.57 2.04 -4.73
C LEU A 18 6.92 2.32 -5.41
N LYS A 19 8.03 1.99 -4.74
CA LYS A 19 9.37 2.11 -5.32
C LYS A 19 9.54 1.22 -6.55
N LEU A 20 9.04 -0.01 -6.51
CA LEU A 20 9.06 -0.95 -7.65
C LEU A 20 8.11 -0.52 -8.77
N ALA A 21 7.03 0.19 -8.44
CA ALA A 21 6.07 0.75 -9.37
C ALA A 21 6.51 2.10 -9.97
N GLY A 22 7.66 2.64 -9.57
CA GLY A 22 8.16 3.93 -10.06
C GLY A 22 7.26 5.12 -9.70
N GLY A 23 6.56 5.04 -8.57
CA GLY A 23 5.60 6.06 -8.15
C GLY A 23 4.18 5.87 -8.68
N ASP A 24 3.94 4.85 -9.53
CA ASP A 24 2.59 4.56 -10.00
C ASP A 24 1.76 3.87 -8.91
N ARG A 25 0.80 4.60 -8.31
CA ARG A 25 -0.03 4.11 -7.20
C ARG A 25 -0.92 2.93 -7.60
N LYS A 26 -1.37 2.86 -8.86
CA LYS A 26 -2.20 1.75 -9.35
C LYS A 26 -1.39 0.45 -9.45
N ALA A 27 -0.21 0.51 -10.05
CA ALA A 27 0.70 -0.61 -10.15
C ALA A 27 1.27 -1.02 -8.79
N ALA A 28 1.45 -0.06 -7.88
CA ALA A 28 1.89 -0.32 -6.50
C ALA A 28 0.94 -1.26 -5.76
N TYR A 29 -0.38 -1.20 -5.98
CA TYR A 29 -1.32 -2.12 -5.34
C TYR A 29 -1.11 -3.58 -5.80
N SER A 30 -0.97 -3.80 -7.10
CA SER A 30 -0.68 -5.15 -7.64
C SER A 30 0.65 -5.68 -7.12
N ARG A 31 1.69 -4.83 -7.06
CA ARG A 31 2.99 -5.21 -6.50
C ARG A 31 2.92 -5.50 -5.00
N TYR A 32 2.13 -4.73 -4.26
CA TYR A 32 1.91 -4.92 -2.83
C TYR A 32 1.27 -6.28 -2.54
N ILE A 33 0.22 -6.66 -3.27
CA ILE A 33 -0.41 -7.98 -3.13
C ILE A 33 0.59 -9.10 -3.44
N GLN A 34 1.36 -8.97 -4.53
CA GLN A 34 2.39 -9.96 -4.88
C GLN A 34 3.45 -10.13 -3.79
N LEU A 35 3.95 -9.02 -3.23
CA LEU A 35 4.94 -9.06 -2.15
C LEU A 35 4.34 -9.65 -0.87
N TYR A 36 3.12 -9.27 -0.51
CA TYR A 36 2.43 -9.79 0.65
C TYR A 36 2.20 -11.30 0.55
N PHE A 37 1.74 -11.78 -0.60
CA PHE A 37 1.55 -13.20 -0.87
C PHE A 37 2.87 -13.97 -0.78
N ARG A 38 3.95 -13.43 -1.35
CA ARG A 38 5.28 -14.05 -1.28
C ARG A 38 5.81 -14.16 0.16
N GLN A 39 5.42 -13.23 1.03
CA GLN A 39 5.91 -13.18 2.41
C GLN A 39 5.06 -14.01 3.39
N THR A 40 3.75 -14.06 3.18
CA THR A 40 2.80 -14.68 4.13
C THR A 40 2.12 -15.94 3.60
N GLY A 41 2.20 -16.20 2.29
CA GLY A 41 1.42 -17.24 1.62
C GLY A 41 -0.08 -16.96 1.56
N ARG A 42 -0.54 -15.78 2.00
CA ARG A 42 -1.96 -15.40 2.03
C ARG A 42 -2.26 -14.37 0.96
N PHE A 43 -3.35 -14.57 0.23
CA PHE A 43 -3.83 -13.63 -0.80
C PHE A 43 -4.62 -12.45 -0.22
N ALA A 44 -5.01 -12.52 1.05
CA ALA A 44 -5.78 -11.49 1.72
C ALA A 44 -4.87 -10.66 2.64
N PRO A 45 -4.28 -9.55 2.16
CA PRO A 45 -3.55 -8.61 3.00
C PRO A 45 -4.43 -7.92 4.05
N GLY A 46 -5.75 -8.13 4.02
CA GLY A 46 -6.71 -7.44 4.89
C GLY A 46 -6.82 -5.94 4.59
N CYS A 47 -6.10 -5.45 3.58
CA CYS A 47 -6.02 -4.08 3.13
C CYS A 47 -6.59 -4.01 1.72
N ASP A 48 -7.48 -3.06 1.50
CA ASP A 48 -8.03 -2.74 0.18
C ASP A 48 -7.17 -1.68 -0.52
N ASN A 49 -7.40 -1.53 -1.83
CA ASN A 49 -6.73 -0.50 -2.62
C ASN A 49 -6.93 0.92 -2.04
N ARG A 50 -8.11 1.18 -1.46
CA ARG A 50 -8.41 2.45 -0.80
C ARG A 50 -7.55 2.69 0.44
N ASP A 51 -7.30 1.67 1.24
CA ASP A 51 -6.44 1.77 2.42
C ASP A 51 -4.99 2.07 2.01
N LEU A 52 -4.51 1.37 0.98
CA LEU A 52 -3.16 1.57 0.44
C LEU A 52 -3.00 2.97 -0.17
N GLN A 53 -3.99 3.45 -0.93
CA GLN A 53 -3.97 4.81 -1.48
C GLN A 53 -4.04 5.87 -0.39
N ALA A 54 -4.88 5.69 0.64
CA ALA A 54 -4.94 6.61 1.78
C ALA A 54 -3.62 6.65 2.56
N PHE A 55 -2.89 5.53 2.63
CA PHE A 55 -1.55 5.49 3.21
C PHE A 55 -0.55 6.32 2.40
N TYR A 56 -0.58 6.25 1.06
CA TYR A 56 0.27 7.09 0.22
C TYR A 56 -0.11 8.57 0.30
N ASP A 57 -1.41 8.88 0.26
CA ASP A 57 -1.93 10.24 0.40
C ASP A 57 -1.49 10.88 1.73
N SER A 58 -1.62 10.14 2.84
CA SER A 58 -1.16 10.61 4.17
C SER A 58 0.36 10.82 4.26
N LYS A 59 1.14 10.09 3.46
CA LYS A 59 2.62 10.17 3.47
C LYS A 59 3.19 11.18 2.49
N GLU A 60 2.46 11.52 1.43
CA GLU A 60 2.84 12.62 0.53
C GLU A 60 2.68 13.99 1.19
N VAL A 61 1.77 14.12 2.17
CA VAL A 61 1.64 15.33 3.00
C VAL A 61 2.86 15.58 3.89
N GLU A 62 3.66 14.55 4.23
CA GLU A 62 4.87 14.71 5.06
C GLU A 62 6.14 15.05 4.25
N HIS A 63 6.08 15.13 2.91
CA HIS A 63 7.25 15.47 2.07
C HIS A 63 7.29 16.93 1.60
N ASP A 64 6.37 17.78 2.07
CA ASP A 64 6.29 19.21 1.74
C ASP A 64 6.30 20.09 3.01
N ALA A 65 7.26 19.86 3.91
CA ALA A 65 7.54 20.73 5.07
C ALA A 65 9.05 20.88 5.32
#